data_AF-A0A2R6CN73-F1
#
_entry.id   AF-A0A2R6CN73-F1
#
_cell.length_a   1.000
_cell.length_b   1.000
_cell.length_c   1.000
_cell.angle_alpha   90.00
_cell.angle_beta   90.00
_cell.angle_gamma   90.00
#
_symmetry.space_group_name_H-M   'P 1'
#
loop_
_entity.id
_entity.type
_entity.pdbx_description
1 polymer ?
#
loop_
_entity_poly.entity_id
_entity_poly.type
_entity_poly.pdbx_seq_one_letter_code
_entity_poly.pdbx_strand_id
1 'polypeptide(L)'
;MSPTRREFVGRLTGGAALFGLASGSVAVAGCLSSGSDDPEPIDVDESELAAIAGITVPDVPETLPVSITDGHIENHRLRAEELLDAVPSDLGEIPNEAVRNYIAEERDSARERLGRVDGNRPNFEQISTLTGSRRRAAEAEGAHAAARGERLRMDVYDAAESVRDRLSGLEDNLRRVGDVAHHAVVVYEEIEQRLERARRGLDRLDNTPPVTSEVTAVGEAASDLESVQATLEVTSHILDGQSGDRTFDDEFERVARDLIDDLEDRSDVLPFDAENPGEELFEASVAHTPRAEIGQVIRGGGRTARVDAVREQLDEGQSAGALLTLYRLEHLLRTADHLQERVQEGAYGRPENAGDVRSVKQTAVEEIEAVL
;
A
#
# COMPACT_ATOMS: atom_id res chain seq x y z
N MET A 1 -5.18 9.27 35.84
CA MET A 1 -5.69 7.88 35.75
C MET A 1 -5.65 7.53 34.27
N SER A 2 -4.61 6.80 33.87
CA SER A 2 -4.36 6.44 32.47
C SER A 2 -5.39 5.40 32.00
N PRO A 3 -5.92 5.50 30.77
CA PRO A 3 -6.82 4.48 30.23
C PRO A 3 -6.11 3.13 30.24
N THR A 4 -6.85 2.07 30.57
CA THR A 4 -6.26 0.73 30.71
C THR A 4 -5.97 0.10 29.35
N ARG A 5 -4.91 -0.74 29.26
CA ARG A 5 -4.47 -1.55 28.11
C ARG A 5 -5.62 -2.14 27.26
N ARG A 6 -6.70 -2.60 27.91
CA ARG A 6 -7.89 -3.17 27.26
C ARG A 6 -8.83 -2.13 26.63
N GLU A 7 -8.89 -0.91 27.15
CA GLU A 7 -9.73 0.16 26.59
C GLU A 7 -9.11 0.79 25.34
N PHE A 8 -7.78 0.77 25.21
CA PHE A 8 -7.11 1.24 24.00
C PHE A 8 -7.26 0.22 22.84
N VAL A 9 -7.00 -1.07 23.12
CA VAL A 9 -7.11 -2.16 22.14
C VAL A 9 -8.57 -2.48 21.78
N GLY A 10 -9.48 -2.46 22.76
CA GLY A 10 -10.90 -2.79 22.54
C GLY A 10 -11.73 -1.68 21.88
N ARG A 11 -11.18 -0.48 21.66
CA ARG A 11 -11.86 0.62 20.94
C ARG A 11 -11.40 0.76 19.49
N LEU A 12 -10.28 0.13 19.12
CA LEU A 12 -9.76 0.07 17.75
C LEU A 12 -10.46 -1.00 16.89
N THR A 13 -11.12 -1.97 17.52
CA THR A 13 -11.85 -3.07 16.88
C THR A 13 -13.16 -2.67 16.19
N GLY A 14 -13.43 -1.36 16.03
CA GLY A 14 -14.73 -0.84 15.55
C GLY A 14 -14.69 -0.01 14.28
N GLY A 15 -13.63 -0.04 13.46
CA GLY A 15 -13.72 0.60 12.14
C GLY A 15 -12.45 0.97 11.39
N ALA A 16 -11.24 0.72 11.91
CA ALA A 16 -10.00 1.19 11.24
C ALA A 16 -8.95 0.11 10.94
N ALA A 17 -9.24 -1.18 11.19
CA ALA A 17 -8.26 -2.27 11.07
C ALA A 17 -8.72 -3.43 10.17
N LEU A 18 -9.53 -3.15 9.14
CA LEU A 18 -9.92 -4.14 8.12
C LEU A 18 -9.17 -3.99 6.79
N PHE A 19 -8.19 -3.08 6.71
CA PHE A 19 -7.36 -2.91 5.52
C PHE A 19 -6.19 -3.89 5.56
N GLY A 20 -6.33 -5.05 4.89
CA GLY A 20 -5.16 -5.89 4.62
C GLY A 20 -5.37 -7.28 4.06
N LEU A 21 -6.56 -7.89 4.11
CA LEU A 21 -6.71 -9.32 3.72
C LEU A 21 -7.93 -9.63 2.85
N ALA A 22 -8.50 -8.65 2.15
CA ALA A 22 -9.65 -8.86 1.26
C ALA A 22 -9.31 -8.84 -0.24
N SER A 23 -8.03 -8.97 -0.61
CA SER A 23 -7.65 -9.26 -2.00
C SER A 23 -7.58 -10.78 -2.18
N GLY A 24 -8.77 -11.41 -2.22
CA GLY A 24 -8.92 -12.81 -2.57
C GLY A 24 -8.50 -13.04 -4.03
N SER A 25 -7.20 -13.18 -4.26
CA SER A 25 -6.70 -13.85 -5.46
C SER A 25 -7.11 -15.31 -5.34
N VAL A 26 -8.23 -15.68 -5.95
CA VAL A 26 -8.54 -17.08 -6.22
C VAL A 26 -7.52 -17.54 -7.26
N ALA A 27 -6.33 -17.93 -6.81
CA ALA A 27 -5.39 -18.65 -7.64
C ALA A 27 -6.06 -19.98 -7.98
N VAL A 28 -6.58 -20.07 -9.19
CA VAL A 28 -7.10 -21.31 -9.75
C VAL A 28 -5.95 -22.31 -9.75
N ALA A 29 -5.94 -23.20 -8.76
CA ALA A 29 -5.05 -24.35 -8.70
C ALA A 29 -5.43 -25.29 -9.84
N GLY A 30 -4.83 -25.05 -11.00
CA GLY A 30 -5.17 -25.77 -12.23
C GLY A 30 -4.03 -25.71 -13.24
N CYS A 31 -2.80 -26.06 -12.85
CA CYS A 31 -1.72 -26.30 -13.80
C CYS A 31 -0.83 -27.49 -13.36
N LEU A 32 -1.29 -28.69 -13.75
CA LEU A 32 -0.52 -29.86 -14.20
C LEU A 32 0.71 -30.29 -13.38
N SER A 33 0.51 -31.25 -12.47
CA SER A 33 1.52 -32.25 -12.12
C SER A 33 0.94 -33.64 -12.41
N SER A 34 1.58 -34.42 -13.28
CA SER A 34 1.18 -35.80 -13.58
C SER A 34 1.91 -36.75 -12.63
N GLY A 35 1.40 -36.85 -11.39
CA GLY A 35 1.76 -37.87 -10.41
C GLY A 35 0.69 -38.96 -10.33
N SER A 36 1.08 -40.21 -10.11
CA SER A 36 0.16 -41.37 -10.09
C SER A 36 -0.72 -41.48 -8.83
N ASP A 37 -0.60 -40.54 -7.87
CA ASP A 37 -1.34 -40.52 -6.60
C ASP A 37 -2.19 -39.24 -6.42
N ASP A 38 -2.42 -38.46 -7.50
CA ASP A 38 -3.25 -37.26 -7.39
C ASP A 38 -4.75 -37.62 -7.23
N PRO A 39 -5.46 -36.96 -6.29
CA PRO A 39 -6.86 -37.24 -6.03
C PRO A 39 -7.73 -36.75 -7.20
N GLU A 40 -8.85 -37.43 -7.45
CA GLU A 40 -9.73 -37.18 -8.60
C GLU A 40 -10.08 -35.69 -8.72
N PRO A 41 -9.98 -35.07 -9.92
CA PRO A 41 -10.31 -33.66 -10.11
C PRO A 41 -11.72 -33.35 -9.62
N ILE A 42 -11.90 -32.18 -9.01
CA ILE A 42 -13.22 -31.69 -8.62
C ILE A 42 -13.98 -31.36 -9.92
N ASP A 43 -15.18 -31.89 -10.07
CA ASP A 43 -16.06 -31.61 -11.21
C ASP A 43 -16.60 -30.18 -11.10
N VAL A 44 -15.89 -29.23 -11.71
CA VAL A 44 -16.22 -27.80 -11.73
C VAL A 44 -15.89 -27.24 -13.12
N ASP A 45 -16.84 -26.54 -13.72
CA ASP A 45 -16.60 -25.82 -14.97
C ASP A 45 -16.10 -24.38 -14.75
N GLU A 46 -15.48 -23.80 -15.79
CA GLU A 46 -14.94 -22.43 -15.75
C GLU A 46 -16.03 -21.39 -15.44
N SER A 47 -17.27 -21.62 -15.89
CA SER A 47 -18.38 -20.69 -15.70
C SER A 47 -18.87 -20.66 -14.26
N GLU A 48 -18.82 -21.80 -13.55
CA GLU A 48 -19.13 -21.90 -12.13
C GLU A 48 -18.08 -21.18 -11.28
N LEU A 49 -16.80 -21.34 -11.60
CA LEU A 49 -15.72 -20.59 -10.95
C LEU A 49 -15.84 -19.10 -11.20
N ALA A 50 -16.13 -18.69 -12.44
CA ALA A 50 -16.36 -17.29 -12.78
C ALA A 50 -17.56 -16.71 -12.01
N ALA A 51 -18.65 -17.47 -11.83
CA ALA A 51 -19.79 -17.06 -11.04
C ALA A 51 -19.45 -16.91 -9.55
N ILE A 52 -18.63 -17.80 -8.98
CA ILE A 52 -18.16 -17.69 -7.60
C ILE A 52 -17.23 -16.48 -7.46
N ALA A 53 -16.28 -16.29 -8.38
CA ALA A 53 -15.40 -15.13 -8.42
C ALA A 53 -16.20 -13.82 -8.53
N GLY A 54 -17.32 -13.83 -9.26
CA GLY A 54 -18.24 -12.71 -9.42
C GLY A 54 -19.17 -12.41 -8.23
N ILE A 55 -19.14 -13.20 -7.14
CA ILE A 55 -19.85 -12.85 -5.90
C ILE A 55 -19.32 -11.51 -5.41
N THR A 56 -20.23 -10.54 -5.27
CA THR A 56 -19.97 -9.20 -4.77
C THR A 56 -19.34 -9.26 -3.38
N VAL A 57 -18.31 -8.47 -3.18
CA VAL A 57 -17.67 -8.25 -1.89
C VAL A 57 -17.97 -6.82 -1.42
N PRO A 58 -18.03 -6.56 -0.10
CA PRO A 58 -18.28 -5.22 0.41
C PRO A 58 -17.18 -4.26 -0.03
N ASP A 59 -17.57 -3.08 -0.51
CA ASP A 59 -16.63 -2.01 -0.83
C ASP A 59 -16.35 -1.22 0.47
N VAL A 60 -15.13 -1.32 0.97
CA VAL A 60 -14.69 -0.61 2.18
C VAL A 60 -13.83 0.58 1.73
N PRO A 61 -14.37 1.81 1.73
CA PRO A 61 -13.64 2.97 1.23
C PRO A 61 -12.44 3.27 2.13
N GLU A 62 -11.30 3.61 1.51
CA GLU A 62 -10.13 4.06 2.26
C GLU A 62 -10.43 5.43 2.88
N THR A 63 -10.44 5.47 4.21
CA THR A 63 -10.69 6.70 4.96
C THR A 63 -9.56 6.97 5.94
N LEU A 64 -9.17 8.24 6.00
CA LEU A 64 -8.28 8.75 7.03
C LEU A 64 -9.12 9.58 8.01
N PRO A 65 -8.83 9.58 9.32
CA PRO A 65 -9.48 10.46 10.31
C PRO A 65 -9.23 11.97 10.11
N VAL A 66 -8.84 12.38 8.91
CA VAL A 66 -8.48 13.74 8.49
C VAL A 66 -9.02 13.95 7.09
N SER A 67 -9.77 15.03 6.89
CA SER A 67 -10.36 15.33 5.59
C SER A 67 -9.37 16.07 4.69
N ILE A 68 -9.18 15.57 3.48
CA ILE A 68 -8.57 16.35 2.39
C ILE A 68 -9.64 17.26 1.80
N THR A 69 -9.33 18.55 1.63
CA THR A 69 -10.31 19.53 1.14
C THR A 69 -10.47 19.45 -0.37
N ASP A 70 -11.66 19.77 -0.88
CA ASP A 70 -11.93 19.80 -2.32
C ASP A 70 -10.99 20.75 -3.07
N GLY A 71 -10.65 21.88 -2.44
CA GLY A 71 -9.66 22.82 -2.98
C GLY A 71 -8.27 22.21 -3.14
N HIS A 72 -7.87 21.31 -2.23
CA HIS A 72 -6.59 20.59 -2.37
C HIS A 72 -6.66 19.57 -3.52
N ILE A 73 -7.78 18.85 -3.67
CA ILE A 73 -8.00 17.94 -4.81
C ILE A 73 -7.92 18.70 -6.14
N GLU A 74 -8.60 19.84 -6.24
CA GLU A 74 -8.60 20.65 -7.45
C GLU A 74 -7.22 21.20 -7.79
N ASN A 75 -6.42 21.62 -6.79
CA ASN A 75 -5.04 22.05 -7.03
C ASN A 75 -4.18 20.94 -7.67
N HIS A 76 -4.33 19.68 -7.22
CA HIS A 76 -3.61 18.55 -7.81
C HIS A 76 -4.08 18.24 -9.23
N ARG A 77 -5.39 18.38 -9.51
CA ARG A 77 -5.94 18.26 -10.87
C ARG A 77 -5.38 19.33 -11.79
N LEU A 78 -5.48 20.60 -11.39
CA LEU A 78 -4.97 21.73 -12.17
C LEU A 78 -3.47 21.61 -12.45
N ARG A 79 -2.69 21.11 -11.49
CA ARG A 79 -1.26 20.86 -11.69
C ARG A 79 -1.00 19.77 -12.74
N ALA A 80 -1.76 18.69 -12.74
CA ALA A 80 -1.64 17.65 -13.77
C ALA A 80 -2.03 18.19 -15.17
N GLU A 81 -3.08 19.01 -15.24
CA GLU A 81 -3.52 19.66 -16.47
C GLU A 81 -2.48 20.65 -17.00
N GLU A 82 -1.89 21.48 -16.13
CA GLU A 82 -0.82 22.42 -16.48
C GLU A 82 0.38 21.70 -17.13
N LEU A 83 0.82 20.59 -16.53
CA LEU A 83 1.91 19.76 -17.07
C LEU A 83 1.55 19.13 -18.43
N LEU A 84 0.30 18.68 -18.59
CA LEU A 84 -0.19 18.12 -19.85
C LEU A 84 -0.33 19.17 -20.96
N ASP A 85 -0.73 20.39 -20.61
CA ASP A 85 -0.91 21.51 -21.55
C ASP A 85 0.42 22.01 -22.11
N ALA A 86 1.53 21.80 -21.38
CA ALA A 86 2.87 22.08 -21.88
C ALA A 86 3.31 21.11 -23.00
N VAL A 87 2.66 19.94 -23.13
CA VAL A 87 3.00 18.92 -24.14
C VAL A 87 1.98 18.94 -25.29
N PRO A 88 2.36 19.41 -26.50
CA PRO A 88 1.45 19.48 -27.62
C PRO A 88 0.98 18.07 -28.05
N SER A 89 -0.22 18.01 -28.64
CA SER A 89 -0.76 16.75 -29.19
C SER A 89 0.06 16.24 -30.38
N ASP A 90 0.51 17.18 -31.22
CA ASP A 90 1.39 16.94 -32.36
C ASP A 90 2.85 17.14 -31.91
N LEU A 91 3.67 16.11 -32.10
CA LEU A 91 5.10 16.09 -31.73
C LEU A 91 6.01 16.09 -32.98
N GLY A 92 5.48 16.49 -34.14
CA GLY A 92 6.18 16.44 -35.43
C GLY A 92 7.49 17.23 -35.49
N GLU A 93 7.73 18.16 -34.55
CA GLU A 93 8.98 18.88 -34.41
C GLU A 93 10.13 18.03 -33.87
N ILE A 94 9.83 16.94 -33.15
CA ILE A 94 10.82 16.02 -32.59
C ILE A 94 11.21 15.02 -33.68
N PRO A 95 12.46 15.01 -34.19
CA PRO A 95 12.80 14.19 -35.36
C PRO A 95 12.77 12.68 -35.08
N ASN A 96 13.12 12.27 -33.85
CA ASN A 96 13.23 10.86 -33.46
C ASN A 96 11.86 10.27 -33.12
N GLU A 97 11.42 9.26 -33.88
CA GLU A 97 10.15 8.58 -33.69
C GLU A 97 10.01 7.89 -32.34
N ALA A 98 11.07 7.23 -31.85
CA ALA A 98 11.04 6.55 -30.56
C ALA A 98 10.80 7.54 -29.41
N VAL A 99 11.38 8.74 -29.51
CA VAL A 99 11.17 9.82 -28.53
C VAL A 99 9.74 10.35 -28.60
N ARG A 100 9.19 10.55 -29.81
CA ARG A 100 7.79 10.96 -29.98
C ARG A 100 6.82 9.95 -29.36
N ASN A 101 7.04 8.66 -29.60
CA ASN A 101 6.18 7.60 -29.08
C ASN A 101 6.24 7.55 -27.55
N TYR A 102 7.44 7.61 -26.96
CA TYR A 102 7.60 7.67 -25.50
C TYR A 102 6.85 8.84 -24.86
N ILE A 103 7.02 10.07 -25.38
CA ILE A 103 6.32 11.25 -24.85
C ILE A 103 4.80 11.10 -25.01
N ALA A 104 4.33 10.61 -26.16
CA ALA A 104 2.91 10.42 -26.41
C ALA A 104 2.30 9.36 -25.47
N GLU A 105 2.99 8.24 -25.26
CA GLU A 105 2.57 7.16 -24.35
C GLU A 105 2.44 7.66 -22.90
N GLU A 106 3.41 8.44 -22.40
CA GLU A 106 3.34 8.99 -21.05
C GLU A 106 2.25 10.05 -20.90
N ARG A 107 2.09 10.93 -21.89
CA ARG A 107 1.01 11.94 -21.93
C ARG A 107 -0.37 11.28 -21.96
N ASP A 108 -0.55 10.26 -22.78
CA ASP A 108 -1.82 9.55 -22.92
C ASP A 108 -2.12 8.73 -21.65
N SER A 109 -1.10 8.11 -21.04
CA SER A 109 -1.20 7.45 -19.73
C SER A 109 -1.59 8.40 -18.60
N ALA A 110 -1.07 9.64 -18.62
CA ALA A 110 -1.42 10.68 -17.67
C ALA A 110 -2.88 11.12 -17.81
N ARG A 111 -3.35 11.34 -19.07
CA ARG A 111 -4.75 11.67 -19.37
C ARG A 111 -5.72 10.56 -18.98
N GLU A 112 -5.35 9.31 -19.27
CA GLU A 112 -6.16 8.15 -18.91
C GLU A 112 -6.32 8.05 -17.38
N ARG A 113 -5.24 8.27 -16.62
CA ARG A 113 -5.29 8.34 -15.15
C ARG A 113 -6.14 9.51 -14.65
N LEU A 114 -6.00 10.68 -15.26
CA LEU A 114 -6.80 11.86 -14.89
C LEU A 114 -8.30 11.60 -15.12
N GLY A 115 -8.66 10.94 -16.22
CA GLY A 115 -10.03 10.55 -16.53
C GLY A 115 -10.61 9.45 -15.64
N ARG A 116 -9.78 8.71 -14.89
CA ARG A 116 -10.22 7.72 -13.90
C ARG A 116 -10.55 8.33 -12.54
N VAL A 117 -10.28 9.62 -12.32
CA VAL A 117 -10.61 10.29 -11.06
C VAL A 117 -12.13 10.42 -10.94
N ASP A 118 -12.73 9.56 -10.13
CA ASP A 118 -14.16 9.58 -9.83
C ASP A 118 -14.44 10.54 -8.67
N GLY A 119 -15.14 11.63 -8.99
CA GLY A 119 -15.54 12.66 -8.00
C GLY A 119 -16.52 12.17 -6.93
N ASN A 120 -17.06 10.95 -7.06
CA ASN A 120 -17.91 10.34 -6.04
C ASN A 120 -17.11 9.55 -4.99
N ARG A 121 -15.83 9.28 -5.23
CA ARG A 121 -14.96 8.58 -4.26
C ARG A 121 -14.49 9.56 -3.17
N PRO A 122 -14.11 9.09 -1.97
CA PRO A 122 -13.53 9.95 -0.95
C PRO A 122 -12.31 10.71 -1.47
N ASN A 123 -12.11 11.95 -1.02
CA ASN A 123 -10.98 12.79 -1.44
C ASN A 123 -9.62 12.13 -1.18
N PHE A 124 -9.52 11.31 -0.12
CA PHE A 124 -8.31 10.54 0.17
C PHE A 124 -7.98 9.49 -0.91
N GLU A 125 -8.97 8.89 -1.56
CA GLU A 125 -8.72 7.98 -2.69
C GLU A 125 -8.38 8.76 -3.97
N GLN A 126 -9.08 9.88 -4.19
CA GLN A 126 -8.86 10.73 -5.36
C GLN A 126 -7.42 11.26 -5.39
N ILE A 127 -6.86 11.66 -4.25
CA ILE A 127 -5.51 12.23 -4.20
C ILE A 127 -4.44 11.23 -4.64
N SER A 128 -4.59 9.94 -4.30
CA SER A 128 -3.66 8.89 -4.73
C SER A 128 -3.63 8.77 -6.25
N THR A 129 -4.81 8.77 -6.88
CA THR A 129 -4.93 8.75 -8.35
C THR A 129 -4.34 10.01 -8.98
N LEU A 130 -4.61 11.18 -8.40
CA LEU A 130 -4.11 12.47 -8.91
C LEU A 130 -2.59 12.61 -8.81
N THR A 131 -1.97 12.22 -7.69
CA THR A 131 -0.51 12.21 -7.58
C THR A 131 0.14 11.30 -8.64
N GLY A 132 -0.47 10.15 -8.93
CA GLY A 132 -0.07 9.27 -10.02
C GLY A 132 -0.23 9.89 -11.41
N SER A 133 -1.26 10.70 -11.64
CA SER A 133 -1.46 11.45 -12.89
C SER A 133 -0.43 12.57 -13.04
N ARG A 134 -0.19 13.38 -11.99
CA ARG A 134 0.85 14.43 -11.96
C ARG A 134 2.22 13.88 -12.32
N ARG A 135 2.62 12.77 -11.69
CA ARG A 135 3.90 12.08 -11.99
C ARG A 135 4.06 11.79 -13.48
N ARG A 136 3.04 11.17 -14.09
CA ARG A 136 3.05 10.81 -15.53
C ARG A 136 3.04 12.03 -16.45
N ALA A 137 2.30 13.08 -16.05
CA ALA A 137 2.28 14.33 -16.79
C ALA A 137 3.66 15.03 -16.75
N ALA A 138 4.32 15.05 -15.60
CA ALA A 138 5.67 15.60 -15.45
C ALA A 138 6.71 14.80 -16.24
N GLU A 139 6.56 13.49 -16.34
CA GLU A 139 7.42 12.66 -17.18
C GLU A 139 7.33 13.04 -18.67
N ALA A 140 6.10 13.17 -19.17
CA ALA A 140 5.85 13.59 -20.55
C ALA A 140 6.37 15.02 -20.82
N GLU A 141 6.13 15.95 -19.89
CA GLU A 141 6.57 17.34 -19.98
C GLU A 141 8.10 17.46 -19.92
N GLY A 142 8.74 16.80 -18.95
CA GLY A 142 10.20 16.78 -18.82
C GLY A 142 10.89 16.19 -20.05
N ALA A 143 10.36 15.09 -20.58
CA ALA A 143 10.86 14.47 -21.80
C ALA A 143 10.67 15.36 -23.03
N HIS A 144 9.52 16.03 -23.17
CA HIS A 144 9.27 16.99 -24.25
C HIS A 144 10.24 18.18 -24.19
N ALA A 145 10.41 18.79 -23.01
CA ALA A 145 11.35 19.88 -22.81
C ALA A 145 12.80 19.46 -23.12
N ALA A 146 13.20 18.26 -22.69
CA ALA A 146 14.53 17.71 -23.00
C ALA A 146 14.73 17.46 -24.50
N ALA A 147 13.72 16.94 -25.19
CA ALA A 147 13.79 16.70 -26.64
C ALA A 147 13.97 17.99 -27.44
N ARG A 148 13.54 19.13 -26.89
CA ARG A 148 13.71 20.47 -27.45
C ARG A 148 15.00 21.17 -27.00
N GLY A 149 15.78 20.56 -26.10
CA GLY A 149 16.96 21.15 -25.49
C GLY A 149 16.63 22.31 -24.53
N GLU A 150 15.39 22.36 -24.03
CA GLU A 150 14.88 23.40 -23.13
C GLU A 150 15.08 23.03 -21.65
N ARG A 151 15.35 21.76 -21.35
CA ARG A 151 15.68 21.26 -20.01
C ARG A 151 16.77 20.21 -20.06
N LEU A 152 17.72 20.32 -19.14
CA LEU A 152 18.77 19.36 -18.89
C LEU A 152 18.50 18.63 -17.58
N ARG A 153 19.15 17.48 -17.40
CA ARG A 153 19.05 16.71 -16.16
C ARG A 153 19.50 17.48 -14.93
N MET A 154 20.53 18.33 -15.09
CA MET A 154 21.04 19.18 -14.02
C MET A 154 19.99 20.17 -13.50
N ASP A 155 19.12 20.68 -14.39
CA ASP A 155 18.04 21.59 -13.99
C ASP A 155 17.04 20.90 -13.04
N VAL A 156 16.79 19.60 -13.24
CA VAL A 156 15.93 18.79 -12.36
C VAL A 156 16.61 18.54 -11.02
N TYR A 157 17.91 18.26 -11.03
CA TYR A 157 18.68 18.06 -9.80
C TYR A 157 18.78 19.33 -8.95
N ASP A 158 18.98 20.49 -9.59
CA ASP A 158 18.98 21.79 -8.91
C ASP A 158 17.61 22.07 -8.28
N ALA A 159 16.51 21.76 -8.99
CA ALA A 159 15.16 21.88 -8.43
C ALA A 159 14.93 20.93 -7.25
N ALA A 160 15.53 19.74 -7.27
CA ALA A 160 15.42 18.76 -6.19
C ALA A 160 16.09 19.21 -4.89
N GLU A 161 17.08 20.10 -4.91
CA GLU A 161 17.68 20.65 -3.67
C GLU A 161 16.63 21.33 -2.79
N SER A 162 15.77 22.17 -3.38
CA SER A 162 14.69 22.83 -2.63
C SER A 162 13.67 21.84 -2.03
N VAL A 163 13.48 20.70 -2.70
CA VAL A 163 12.57 19.63 -2.25
C VAL A 163 13.21 18.81 -1.13
N ARG A 164 14.53 18.57 -1.17
CA ARG A 164 15.30 17.97 -0.08
C ARG A 164 15.21 18.82 1.17
N ASP A 165 15.40 20.13 1.06
CA ASP A 165 15.29 21.06 2.18
C ASP A 165 13.88 21.03 2.80
N ARG A 166 12.85 20.96 1.97
CA ARG A 166 11.46 20.84 2.45
C ARG A 166 11.20 19.50 3.15
N LEU A 167 11.69 18.39 2.61
CA LEU A 167 11.57 17.07 3.25
C LEU A 167 12.27 17.08 4.62
N SER A 168 13.54 17.48 4.64
CA SER A 168 14.35 17.60 5.87
C SER A 168 13.66 18.49 6.90
N GLY A 169 13.13 19.65 6.49
CA GLY A 169 12.37 20.54 7.37
C GLY A 169 11.07 19.93 7.91
N LEU A 170 10.39 19.07 7.16
CA LEU A 170 9.20 18.37 7.65
C LEU A 170 9.57 17.26 8.65
N GLU A 171 10.62 16.50 8.36
CA GLU A 171 11.12 15.43 9.23
C GLU A 171 11.62 15.97 10.58
N ASP A 172 12.45 17.02 10.56
CA ASP A 172 13.03 17.63 11.76
C ASP A 172 11.98 18.24 12.70
N ASN A 173 10.83 18.65 12.15
CA ASN A 173 9.75 19.29 12.89
C ASN A 173 8.56 18.36 13.15
N LEU A 174 8.63 17.10 12.73
CA LEU A 174 7.53 16.16 12.88
C LEU A 174 7.27 15.89 14.37
N ARG A 175 6.05 16.17 14.80
CA ARG A 175 5.55 15.84 16.15
C ARG A 175 4.22 15.15 16.03
N ARG A 176 4.04 14.05 16.77
CA ARG A 176 2.81 13.26 16.74
C ARG A 176 1.81 13.86 17.70
N VAL A 177 0.88 14.68 17.21
CA VAL A 177 -0.11 15.37 18.05
C VAL A 177 -1.53 14.86 17.82
N GLY A 178 -2.40 15.05 18.81
CA GLY A 178 -3.83 14.80 18.64
C GLY A 178 -4.57 14.61 19.96
N ASP A 179 -5.89 14.53 19.88
CA ASP A 179 -6.72 14.30 21.07
C ASP A 179 -6.87 12.81 21.40
N VAL A 180 -6.81 11.96 20.38
CA VAL A 180 -7.13 10.53 20.46
C VAL A 180 -5.99 9.71 19.89
N ALA A 181 -5.35 8.90 20.74
CA ALA A 181 -4.14 8.15 20.38
C ALA A 181 -4.31 7.26 19.14
N HIS A 182 -5.43 6.54 19.00
CA HIS A 182 -5.61 5.63 17.85
C HIS A 182 -5.84 6.37 16.53
N HIS A 183 -6.50 7.53 16.54
CA HIS A 183 -6.56 8.38 15.35
C HIS A 183 -5.18 8.92 15.00
N ALA A 184 -4.42 9.39 16.00
CA ALA A 184 -3.06 9.88 15.79
C ALA A 184 -2.15 8.78 15.21
N VAL A 185 -2.19 7.55 15.72
CA VAL A 185 -1.39 6.43 15.15
C VAL A 185 -1.68 6.25 13.66
N VAL A 186 -2.96 6.18 13.24
CA VAL A 186 -3.33 5.96 11.84
C VAL A 186 -2.90 7.12 10.94
N VAL A 187 -3.06 8.36 11.42
CA VAL A 187 -2.68 9.55 10.66
C VAL A 187 -1.16 9.69 10.52
N TYR A 188 -0.43 9.47 11.61
CA TYR A 188 1.02 9.63 11.59
C TYR A 188 1.73 8.47 10.90
N GLU A 189 1.17 7.26 10.88
CA GLU A 189 1.70 6.19 10.03
C GLU A 189 1.59 6.58 8.53
N GLU A 190 0.47 7.16 8.10
CA GLU A 190 0.31 7.63 6.73
C GLU A 190 1.29 8.76 6.39
N ILE A 191 1.54 9.68 7.33
CA ILE A 191 2.56 10.74 7.19
C ILE A 191 3.96 10.13 7.07
N GLU A 192 4.34 9.23 7.97
CA GLU A 192 5.64 8.56 7.98
C GLU A 192 5.88 7.78 6.67
N GLN A 193 4.89 7.01 6.22
CA GLN A 193 4.96 6.31 4.93
C GLN A 193 5.17 7.25 3.74
N ARG A 194 4.55 8.44 3.77
CA ARG A 194 4.71 9.46 2.72
C ARG A 194 6.08 10.10 2.75
N LEU A 195 6.60 10.44 3.93
CA LEU A 195 7.95 10.98 4.09
C LEU A 195 8.99 9.97 3.61
N GLU A 196 8.83 8.70 3.96
CA GLU A 196 9.70 7.63 3.49
C GLU A 196 9.59 7.42 1.96
N ARG A 197 8.38 7.49 1.39
CA ARG A 197 8.19 7.46 -0.07
C ARG A 197 8.87 8.65 -0.76
N ALA A 198 8.81 9.84 -0.17
CA ALA A 198 9.47 11.04 -0.67
C ALA A 198 11.00 10.88 -0.64
N ARG A 199 11.56 10.36 0.46
CA ARG A 199 12.99 10.02 0.60
C ARG A 199 13.45 9.05 -0.50
N ARG A 200 12.78 7.91 -0.63
CA ARG A 200 13.08 6.93 -1.70
C ARG A 200 12.94 7.52 -3.10
N GLY A 201 12.03 8.49 -3.30
CA GLY A 201 11.88 9.20 -4.57
C GLY A 201 13.11 10.04 -4.91
N LEU A 202 13.64 10.75 -3.93
CA LEU A 202 14.88 11.51 -4.07
C LEU A 202 16.10 10.58 -4.25
N ASP A 203 16.14 9.45 -3.56
CA ASP A 203 17.21 8.46 -3.76
C ASP A 203 17.18 7.87 -5.18
N ARG A 204 16.00 7.62 -5.76
CA ARG A 204 15.88 7.18 -7.16
C ARG A 204 16.37 8.23 -8.14
N LEU A 205 16.06 9.50 -7.88
CA LEU A 205 16.54 10.64 -8.66
C LEU A 205 18.08 10.62 -8.76
N ASP A 206 18.76 10.31 -7.66
CA ASP A 206 20.23 10.27 -7.60
C ASP A 206 20.84 9.01 -8.26
N ASN A 207 20.03 7.97 -8.47
CA ASN A 207 20.47 6.65 -8.96
C ASN A 207 20.00 6.33 -10.40
N THR A 208 19.75 7.34 -11.24
CA THR A 208 19.31 7.11 -12.63
C THR A 208 20.31 6.21 -13.41
N PRO A 209 19.86 5.11 -14.04
CA PRO A 209 20.75 4.20 -14.75
C PRO A 209 21.51 4.88 -15.91
N PRO A 210 22.78 4.50 -16.16
CA PRO A 210 23.62 5.10 -17.21
C PRO A 210 23.20 4.72 -18.64
N VAL A 211 22.24 3.81 -18.82
CA VAL A 211 21.85 3.24 -20.13
C VAL A 211 20.65 3.98 -20.75
N THR A 212 20.01 4.86 -20.00
CA THR A 212 18.81 5.59 -20.44
C THR A 212 19.18 6.75 -21.37
N SER A 213 18.39 7.00 -22.41
CA SER A 213 18.57 8.16 -23.29
C SER A 213 18.42 9.47 -22.49
N GLU A 214 19.08 10.56 -22.90
CA GLU A 214 19.00 11.83 -22.15
C GLU A 214 17.55 12.32 -21.98
N VAL A 215 16.73 12.20 -23.03
CA VAL A 215 15.32 12.59 -23.01
C VAL A 215 14.52 11.76 -22.00
N THR A 216 14.68 10.43 -22.04
CA THR A 216 14.01 9.52 -21.11
C THR A 216 14.48 9.77 -19.68
N ALA A 217 15.78 9.99 -19.47
CA ALA A 217 16.33 10.23 -18.14
C ALA A 217 15.85 11.55 -17.54
N VAL A 218 15.71 12.62 -18.33
CA VAL A 218 15.12 13.88 -17.86
C VAL A 218 13.63 13.72 -17.56
N GLY A 219 12.90 12.96 -18.39
CA GLY A 219 11.50 12.61 -18.14
C GLY A 219 11.33 11.85 -16.83
N GLU A 220 12.04 10.73 -16.65
CA GLU A 220 12.02 9.93 -15.42
C GLU A 220 12.42 10.76 -14.19
N ALA A 221 13.43 11.63 -14.31
CA ALA A 221 13.83 12.52 -13.22
C ALA A 221 12.73 13.54 -12.87
N ALA A 222 12.06 14.12 -13.86
CA ALA A 222 10.93 15.02 -13.64
C ALA A 222 9.74 14.28 -13.00
N SER A 223 9.50 13.03 -13.41
CA SER A 223 8.51 12.10 -12.85
C SER A 223 8.74 11.90 -11.35
N ASP A 224 9.95 11.51 -10.96
CA ASP A 224 10.31 11.30 -9.56
C ASP A 224 10.23 12.59 -8.75
N LEU A 225 10.75 13.72 -9.28
CA LEU A 225 10.68 15.02 -8.60
C LEU A 225 9.24 15.47 -8.34
N GLU A 226 8.35 15.41 -9.34
CA GLU A 226 6.94 15.77 -9.18
C GLU A 226 6.23 14.81 -8.22
N SER A 227 6.56 13.52 -8.25
CA SER A 227 6.02 12.54 -7.31
C SER A 227 6.38 12.88 -5.86
N VAL A 228 7.62 13.33 -5.62
CA VAL A 228 8.07 13.78 -4.29
C VAL A 228 7.34 15.05 -3.89
N GLN A 229 7.29 16.06 -4.76
CA GLN A 229 6.60 17.32 -4.49
C GLN A 229 5.11 17.11 -4.15
N ALA A 230 4.40 16.33 -4.96
CA ALA A 230 3.00 16.00 -4.73
C ALA A 230 2.82 15.26 -3.38
N THR A 231 3.75 14.36 -3.04
CA THR A 231 3.73 13.65 -1.75
C THR A 231 3.92 14.60 -0.57
N LEU A 232 4.88 15.53 -0.66
CA LEU A 232 5.12 16.52 0.40
C LEU A 232 3.97 17.52 0.54
N GLU A 233 3.30 17.89 -0.56
CA GLU A 233 2.10 18.73 -0.53
C GLU A 233 0.94 18.06 0.21
N VAL A 234 0.66 16.78 -0.08
CA VAL A 234 -0.36 16.01 0.64
C VAL A 234 0.00 15.86 2.11
N THR A 235 1.27 15.55 2.40
CA THR A 235 1.76 15.41 3.77
C THR A 235 1.62 16.70 4.57
N SER A 236 1.98 17.84 3.96
CA SER A 236 1.81 19.16 4.58
C SER A 236 0.34 19.44 4.86
N HIS A 237 -0.55 19.13 3.90
CA HIS A 237 -2.00 19.33 4.07
C HIS A 237 -2.58 18.49 5.21
N ILE A 238 -2.15 17.23 5.36
CA ILE A 238 -2.58 16.37 6.47
C ILE A 238 -2.06 16.91 7.81
N LEU A 239 -0.80 17.35 7.86
CA LEU A 239 -0.18 17.95 9.04
C LEU A 239 -0.87 19.25 9.46
N ASP A 240 -1.18 20.14 8.52
CA ASP A 240 -1.90 21.39 8.77
C ASP A 240 -3.32 21.15 9.30
N GLY A 241 -3.92 20.01 8.93
CA GLY A 241 -5.21 19.55 9.46
C GLY A 241 -5.14 18.95 10.86
N GLN A 242 -3.96 18.66 11.40
CA GLN A 242 -3.82 18.14 12.75
C GLN A 242 -4.03 19.24 13.79
N SER A 243 -4.77 18.88 14.84
CA SER A 243 -5.01 19.72 16.00
C SER A 243 -4.95 18.88 17.27
N GLY A 244 -4.59 19.51 18.39
CA GLY A 244 -4.47 18.85 19.69
C GLY A 244 -3.21 19.30 20.42
N ASP A 245 -3.32 19.42 21.74
CA ASP A 245 -2.22 19.88 22.61
C ASP A 245 -1.37 18.72 23.16
N ARG A 246 -1.84 17.48 22.99
CA ARG A 246 -1.14 16.28 23.47
C ARG A 246 -0.20 15.76 22.38
N THR A 247 1.03 15.49 22.78
CA THR A 247 2.04 14.79 21.99
C THR A 247 2.06 13.31 22.34
N PHE A 248 2.36 12.46 21.36
CA PHE A 248 2.36 11.01 21.47
C PHE A 248 3.72 10.37 21.21
N ASP A 249 4.76 11.14 20.87
CA ASP A 249 6.07 10.60 20.47
C ASP A 249 6.63 9.60 21.50
N ASP A 250 6.81 10.03 22.76
CA ASP A 250 7.29 9.17 23.85
C ASP A 250 6.38 7.98 24.14
N GLU A 251 5.05 8.18 24.01
CA GLU A 251 4.06 7.15 24.30
C GLU A 251 4.09 6.06 23.23
N PHE A 252 4.17 6.44 21.96
CA PHE A 252 4.21 5.50 20.85
C PHE A 252 5.49 4.68 20.89
N GLU A 253 6.63 5.34 21.09
CA GLU A 253 7.92 4.68 21.18
C GLU A 253 7.98 3.70 22.36
N ARG A 254 7.47 4.09 23.53
CA ARG A 254 7.39 3.20 24.69
C ARG A 254 6.47 2.00 24.44
N VAL A 255 5.27 2.22 23.91
CA VAL A 255 4.31 1.13 23.66
C VAL A 255 4.85 0.18 22.59
N ALA A 256 5.54 0.69 21.57
CA ALA A 256 6.16 -0.14 20.54
C ALA A 256 7.23 -1.04 21.15
N ARG A 257 8.10 -0.52 22.03
CA ARG A 257 9.08 -1.33 22.75
C ARG A 257 8.46 -2.38 23.65
N ASP A 258 7.44 -2.01 24.43
CA ASP A 258 6.72 -2.97 25.28
C ASP A 258 6.09 -4.10 24.44
N LEU A 259 5.56 -3.78 23.25
CA LEU A 259 4.98 -4.76 22.33
C LEU A 259 6.03 -5.62 21.62
N ILE A 260 7.20 -5.07 21.29
CA ILE A 260 8.33 -5.85 20.77
C ILE A 260 8.69 -6.94 21.79
N ASP A 261 8.89 -6.56 23.05
CA ASP A 261 9.24 -7.51 24.12
C ASP A 261 8.15 -8.58 24.33
N ASP A 262 6.87 -8.21 24.22
CA ASP A 262 5.73 -9.13 24.37
C ASP A 262 5.55 -10.08 23.16
N LEU A 263 5.91 -9.64 21.95
CA LEU A 263 5.60 -10.34 20.69
C LEU A 263 6.79 -11.07 20.06
N GLU A 264 8.03 -10.73 20.42
CA GLU A 264 9.23 -11.31 19.81
C GLU A 264 9.22 -12.84 19.90
N ASP A 265 9.16 -13.39 21.12
CA ASP A 265 9.12 -14.84 21.35
C ASP A 265 7.90 -15.51 20.70
N ARG A 266 6.78 -14.78 20.61
CA ARG A 266 5.55 -15.31 19.99
C ARG A 266 5.64 -15.31 18.48
N SER A 267 6.39 -14.40 17.88
CA SER A 267 6.51 -14.29 16.43
C SER A 267 7.30 -15.45 15.81
N ASP A 268 8.17 -16.10 16.59
CA ASP A 268 8.94 -17.28 16.18
C ASP A 268 8.09 -18.49 15.82
N VAL A 269 6.82 -18.54 16.26
CA VAL A 269 5.89 -19.63 15.91
C VAL A 269 5.33 -19.50 14.49
N LEU A 270 5.51 -18.34 13.85
CA LEU A 270 4.99 -18.10 12.51
C LEU A 270 6.00 -18.61 11.46
N PRO A 271 5.52 -19.26 10.38
CA PRO A 271 6.37 -19.95 9.41
C PRO A 271 7.00 -18.98 8.38
N PHE A 272 7.71 -17.94 8.84
CA PHE A 272 8.19 -16.87 7.97
C PHE A 272 9.20 -17.34 6.90
N ASP A 273 10.02 -18.32 7.28
CA ASP A 273 11.12 -18.86 6.48
C ASP A 273 10.88 -20.32 6.04
N ALA A 274 9.70 -20.86 6.36
CA ALA A 274 9.28 -22.18 5.95
C ALA A 274 9.20 -22.31 4.42
N GLU A 275 9.73 -23.41 3.89
CA GLU A 275 9.55 -23.80 2.49
C GLU A 275 8.07 -24.07 2.20
N ASN A 276 7.41 -24.80 3.11
CA ASN A 276 5.98 -25.14 3.08
C ASN A 276 5.26 -24.51 4.29
N PRO A 277 4.92 -23.21 4.26
CA PRO A 277 4.40 -22.51 5.43
C PRO A 277 3.07 -23.05 5.94
N GLY A 278 2.23 -23.63 5.07
CA GLY A 278 0.98 -24.25 5.53
C GLY A 278 1.21 -25.56 6.30
N GLU A 279 2.21 -26.37 5.92
CA GLU A 279 2.50 -27.62 6.64
C GLU A 279 3.05 -27.33 8.04
N GLU A 280 3.95 -26.34 8.12
CA GLU A 280 4.53 -25.89 9.39
C GLU A 280 3.48 -25.22 10.28
N LEU A 281 2.64 -24.35 9.72
CA LEU A 281 1.59 -23.66 10.48
C LEU A 281 0.56 -24.63 11.04
N PHE A 282 0.12 -25.62 10.25
CA PHE A 282 -1.03 -26.46 10.61
C PHE A 282 -0.64 -27.84 11.14
N GLU A 283 0.64 -28.21 11.08
CA GLU A 283 1.13 -29.56 11.39
C GLU A 283 0.33 -30.66 10.65
N ALA A 284 -0.16 -30.35 9.45
CA ALA A 284 -1.08 -31.18 8.68
C ALA A 284 -0.76 -31.12 7.19
N SER A 285 -1.18 -32.16 6.45
CA SER A 285 -1.04 -32.17 4.99
C SER A 285 -1.78 -30.98 4.37
N VAL A 286 -1.07 -30.26 3.50
CA VAL A 286 -1.62 -29.15 2.72
C VAL A 286 -1.94 -29.52 1.28
N ALA A 287 -1.50 -30.69 0.82
CA ALA A 287 -1.67 -31.13 -0.56
C ALA A 287 -3.15 -31.10 -0.96
N HIS A 288 -3.44 -30.38 -2.04
CA HIS A 288 -4.80 -30.23 -2.59
C HIS A 288 -5.81 -29.60 -1.61
N THR A 289 -5.34 -28.77 -0.67
CA THR A 289 -6.21 -28.05 0.29
C THR A 289 -5.95 -26.53 0.28
N PRO A 290 -6.92 -25.71 0.71
CA PRO A 290 -6.72 -24.26 0.88
C PRO A 290 -5.61 -23.89 1.88
N ARG A 291 -5.19 -24.82 2.75
CA ARG A 291 -4.17 -24.60 3.79
C ARG A 291 -2.83 -24.16 3.21
N ALA A 292 -2.48 -24.63 2.02
CA ALA A 292 -1.26 -24.20 1.34
C ALA A 292 -1.27 -22.68 1.12
N GLU A 293 -2.35 -22.15 0.54
CA GLU A 293 -2.51 -20.72 0.26
C GLU A 293 -2.65 -19.90 1.53
N ILE A 294 -3.40 -20.39 2.52
CA ILE A 294 -3.52 -19.72 3.83
C ILE A 294 -2.13 -19.57 4.47
N GLY A 295 -1.29 -20.61 4.42
CA GLY A 295 0.10 -20.52 4.88
C GLY A 295 0.91 -19.46 4.12
N GLN A 296 0.70 -19.32 2.80
CA GLN A 296 1.34 -18.27 2.01
C GLN A 296 0.92 -16.87 2.44
N VAL A 297 -0.37 -16.66 2.69
CA VAL A 297 -0.92 -15.38 3.16
C VAL A 297 -0.34 -15.01 4.53
N ILE A 298 -0.33 -15.95 5.49
CA ILE A 298 0.24 -15.74 6.82
C ILE A 298 1.75 -15.44 6.72
N ARG A 299 2.49 -16.18 5.90
CA ARG A 299 3.93 -15.91 5.67
C ARG A 299 4.15 -14.52 5.07
N GLY A 300 3.35 -14.13 4.07
CA GLY A 300 3.42 -12.85 3.40
C GLY A 300 3.20 -11.68 4.37
N GLY A 301 2.12 -11.73 5.15
CA GLY A 301 1.83 -10.71 6.18
C GLY A 301 2.85 -10.71 7.31
N GLY A 302 3.37 -11.88 7.68
CA GLY A 302 4.40 -12.02 8.70
C GLY A 302 5.73 -11.38 8.34
N ARG A 303 6.18 -11.57 7.09
CA ARG A 303 7.44 -10.99 6.59
C ARG A 303 7.47 -9.47 6.63
N THR A 304 6.33 -8.83 6.39
CA THR A 304 6.21 -7.36 6.46
C THR A 304 6.07 -6.85 7.89
N ALA A 305 5.79 -7.73 8.85
CA ALA A 305 5.58 -7.39 10.25
C ALA A 305 6.64 -7.96 11.20
N ARG A 306 7.84 -8.26 10.70
CA ARG A 306 8.96 -8.77 11.51
C ARG A 306 9.42 -7.76 12.55
N VAL A 307 9.72 -8.23 13.75
CA VAL A 307 10.20 -7.41 14.86
C VAL A 307 11.47 -6.63 14.49
N ASP A 308 12.39 -7.22 13.74
CA ASP A 308 13.60 -6.50 13.29
C ASP A 308 13.27 -5.31 12.36
N ALA A 309 12.29 -5.46 11.47
CA ALA A 309 11.82 -4.35 10.64
C ALA A 309 11.16 -3.26 11.50
N VAL A 310 10.41 -3.64 12.54
CA VAL A 310 9.83 -2.68 13.49
C VAL A 310 10.92 -1.93 14.26
N ARG A 311 12.01 -2.59 14.64
CA ARG A 311 13.17 -1.94 15.28
C ARG A 311 13.81 -0.91 14.36
N GLU A 312 14.01 -1.25 13.09
CA GLU A 312 14.49 -0.32 12.07
C GLU A 312 13.57 0.90 11.92
N GLN A 313 12.24 0.68 11.87
CA GLN A 313 11.26 1.79 11.87
C GLN A 313 11.42 2.70 13.10
N LEU A 314 11.60 2.15 14.30
CA LEU A 314 11.82 2.95 15.50
C LEU A 314 13.13 3.75 15.46
N ASP A 315 14.21 3.15 14.95
CA ASP A 315 15.51 3.81 14.80
C ASP A 315 15.46 4.94 13.76
N GLU A 316 14.63 4.80 12.73
CA GLU A 316 14.31 5.84 11.74
C GLU A 316 13.30 6.88 12.27
N GLY A 317 12.84 6.74 13.51
CA GLY A 317 11.89 7.63 14.13
C GLY A 317 10.47 7.50 13.58
N GLN A 318 10.07 6.36 13.01
CA GLN A 318 8.73 6.02 12.49
C GLN A 318 7.89 5.27 13.55
N SER A 319 7.61 5.90 14.68
CA SER A 319 6.98 5.20 15.81
C SER A 319 5.49 4.88 15.60
N ALA A 320 4.76 5.62 14.77
CA ALA A 320 3.37 5.27 14.45
C ALA A 320 3.30 4.07 13.50
N GLY A 321 4.18 4.05 12.49
CA GLY A 321 4.44 2.90 11.61
C GLY A 321 4.77 1.65 12.38
N ALA A 322 5.76 1.72 13.28
CA ALA A 322 6.14 0.62 14.16
C ALA A 322 4.94 0.06 14.96
N LEU A 323 4.11 0.94 15.54
CA LEU A 323 2.93 0.51 16.29
C LEU A 323 1.87 -0.20 15.43
N LEU A 324 1.56 0.32 14.25
CA LEU A 324 0.61 -0.36 13.35
C LEU A 324 1.16 -1.69 12.86
N THR A 325 2.46 -1.77 12.57
CA THR A 325 3.13 -3.02 12.20
C THR A 325 3.02 -4.06 13.33
N LEU A 326 3.27 -3.66 14.59
CA LEU A 326 3.13 -4.54 15.76
C LEU A 326 1.68 -4.96 15.99
N TYR A 327 0.71 -4.07 15.77
CA TYR A 327 -0.71 -4.42 15.84
C TYR A 327 -1.10 -5.43 14.76
N ARG A 328 -0.59 -5.27 13.52
CA ARG A 328 -0.76 -6.24 12.43
C ARG A 328 -0.13 -7.59 12.80
N LEU A 329 1.06 -7.60 13.40
CA LEU A 329 1.70 -8.82 13.90
C LEU A 329 0.86 -9.52 14.97
N GLU A 330 0.35 -8.79 15.96
CA GLU A 330 -0.52 -9.35 17.00
C GLU A 330 -1.79 -9.96 16.39
N HIS A 331 -2.39 -9.26 15.41
CA HIS A 331 -3.55 -9.76 14.70
C HIS A 331 -3.24 -11.03 13.90
N LEU A 332 -2.10 -11.06 13.19
CA LEU A 332 -1.64 -12.24 12.46
C LEU A 332 -1.42 -13.44 13.37
N LEU A 333 -0.82 -13.24 14.56
CA LEU A 333 -0.65 -14.30 15.56
C LEU A 333 -1.99 -14.87 16.03
N ARG A 334 -2.95 -14.00 16.36
CA ARG A 334 -4.30 -14.46 16.77
C ARG A 334 -5.04 -15.16 15.63
N THR A 335 -4.86 -14.69 14.40
CA THR A 335 -5.44 -15.33 13.21
C THR A 335 -4.80 -16.69 12.96
N ALA A 336 -3.48 -16.82 13.13
CA ALA A 336 -2.79 -18.10 13.07
C ALA A 336 -3.33 -19.08 14.13
N ASP A 337 -3.42 -18.66 15.39
CA ASP A 337 -3.99 -19.45 16.48
C ASP A 337 -5.42 -19.94 16.12
N HIS A 338 -6.27 -19.02 15.65
CA HIS A 338 -7.64 -19.34 15.26
C HIS A 338 -7.71 -20.32 14.07
N LEU A 339 -6.88 -20.12 13.05
CA LEU A 339 -6.84 -21.00 11.87
C LEU A 339 -6.34 -22.40 12.23
N GLN A 340 -5.37 -22.50 13.16
CA GLN A 340 -4.90 -23.78 13.68
C GLN A 340 -6.03 -24.53 14.40
N GLU A 341 -6.78 -23.86 15.30
CA GLU A 341 -7.94 -24.43 15.97
C GLU A 341 -8.97 -24.95 14.95
N ARG A 342 -9.30 -24.14 13.94
CA ARG A 342 -10.24 -24.50 12.88
C ARG A 342 -9.77 -25.72 12.08
N VAL A 343 -8.48 -25.81 11.75
CA VAL A 343 -7.92 -26.99 11.06
C VAL A 343 -7.99 -28.23 11.95
N GLN A 344 -7.74 -28.12 13.25
CA GLN A 344 -7.88 -29.23 14.20
C GLN A 344 -9.34 -29.72 14.31
N GLU A 345 -10.32 -28.83 14.16
CA GLU A 345 -11.75 -29.15 14.06
C GLU A 345 -12.17 -29.75 12.71
N GLY A 346 -11.23 -29.86 11.75
CA GLY A 346 -11.46 -30.43 10.43
C GLY A 346 -11.80 -29.41 9.33
N ALA A 347 -11.66 -28.11 9.60
CA ALA A 347 -11.86 -27.08 8.58
C ALA A 347 -10.74 -27.05 7.51
N TYR A 348 -11.03 -26.35 6.41
CA TYR A 348 -10.10 -26.11 5.29
C TYR A 348 -9.52 -27.39 4.68
N GLY A 349 -10.30 -28.48 4.66
CA GLY A 349 -10.00 -29.66 3.85
C GLY A 349 -10.11 -29.38 2.34
N ARG A 350 -9.84 -30.39 1.53
CA ARG A 350 -10.09 -30.33 0.08
C ARG A 350 -11.60 -30.16 -0.16
N PRO A 351 -12.04 -29.13 -0.92
CA PRO A 351 -13.46 -28.99 -1.26
C PRO A 351 -13.91 -30.19 -2.12
N GLU A 352 -15.15 -30.63 -1.93
CA GLU A 352 -15.73 -31.75 -2.67
C GLU A 352 -16.37 -31.29 -3.99
N ASN A 353 -16.83 -30.03 -4.03
CA ASN A 353 -17.53 -29.46 -5.18
C ASN A 353 -17.49 -27.92 -5.20
N ALA A 354 -17.96 -27.31 -6.29
CA ALA A 354 -18.04 -25.85 -6.44
C ALA A 354 -18.97 -25.18 -5.41
N GLY A 355 -20.00 -25.89 -4.94
CA GLY A 355 -20.93 -25.42 -3.92
C GLY A 355 -20.26 -25.16 -2.58
N ASP A 356 -19.29 -25.98 -2.19
CA ASP A 356 -18.50 -25.79 -0.96
C ASP A 356 -17.73 -24.46 -1.02
N VAL A 357 -17.03 -24.22 -2.13
CA VAL A 357 -16.25 -22.98 -2.36
C VAL A 357 -17.18 -21.76 -2.36
N ARG A 358 -18.35 -21.88 -3.02
CA ARG A 358 -19.38 -20.84 -3.02
C ARG A 358 -19.86 -20.50 -1.62
N SER A 359 -20.19 -21.52 -0.82
CA SER A 359 -20.68 -21.37 0.55
C SER A 359 -19.65 -20.70 1.44
N VAL A 360 -18.37 -21.07 1.31
CA VAL A 360 -17.27 -20.45 2.06
C VAL A 360 -17.14 -18.97 1.69
N LYS A 361 -17.14 -18.63 0.40
CA LYS A 361 -17.04 -17.23 -0.03
C LYS A 361 -18.22 -16.39 0.46
N GLN A 362 -19.45 -16.92 0.39
CA GLN A 362 -20.65 -16.21 0.88
C GLN A 362 -20.58 -15.98 2.39
N THR A 363 -20.21 -17.00 3.16
CA THR A 363 -20.06 -16.88 4.62
C THR A 363 -19.03 -15.81 4.96
N ALA A 364 -17.88 -15.81 4.28
CA ALA A 364 -16.84 -14.80 4.50
C ALA A 364 -17.33 -13.38 4.17
N VAL A 365 -18.10 -13.21 3.08
CA VAL A 365 -18.72 -11.93 2.73
C VAL A 365 -19.69 -11.47 3.81
N GLU A 366 -20.59 -12.35 4.25
CA GLU A 366 -21.58 -12.06 5.28
C GLU A 366 -20.92 -11.70 6.63
N GLU A 367 -19.84 -12.38 7.00
CA GLU A 367 -19.06 -12.08 8.22
C GLU A 367 -18.39 -10.71 8.14
N ILE A 368 -17.85 -10.33 6.98
CA ILE A 368 -17.28 -8.99 6.75
C ILE A 368 -18.38 -7.94 6.82
N GLU A 369 -19.52 -8.14 6.16
CA GLU A 369 -20.66 -7.22 6.21
C GLU A 369 -21.22 -7.03 7.62
N ALA A 370 -21.14 -8.03 8.48
CA ALA A 370 -21.64 -7.95 9.85
C ALA A 370 -20.81 -7.05 10.77
N VAL A 371 -19.56 -6.71 10.38
CA VAL A 371 -18.64 -5.88 11.17
C VAL A 371 -18.31 -4.52 10.55
N LEU A 372 -18.80 -4.25 9.34
CA LEU A 372 -18.80 -2.93 8.71
C LEU A 372 -20.00 -2.11 9.21
#